data_AF-A0A7S1YY29-F1
#
_entry.id   AF-A0A7S1YY29-F1
#
_cell.length_a   1.000
_cell.length_b   1.000
_cell.length_c   1.000
_cell.angle_alpha   90.00
_cell.angle_beta   90.00
_cell.angle_gamma   90.00
#
_symmetry.space_group_name_H-M   'P 1'
#
loop_
_entity.id
_entity.type
_entity.pdbx_description
1 polymer ?
#
loop_
_entity_poly.entity_id
_entity_poly.type
_entity_poly.pdbx_seq_one_letter_code
_entity_poly.pdbx_strand_id
1 'polypeptide(L)'
;ASPTGAPTTSPTTGNKVTVKVVIETFHDPQQVTWKIKIGTTNVATGRANGNPYEINVDLDAGTEYKFVIIDNNTVKDTFYELWRGGDVLIDGDDFGRRDIKMFRV
;
A
#
# COMPACT_ATOMS: atom_id res chain seq x y z
N ALA A 1 26.34 45.41 3.63
CA ALA A 1 25.29 44.85 4.51
C ALA A 1 24.75 43.58 3.86
N SER A 2 24.79 42.47 4.59
CA SER A 2 24.13 41.17 4.28
C SER A 2 22.60 41.29 4.52
N PRO A 3 21.79 40.22 4.34
CA PRO A 3 21.68 39.29 3.22
C PRO A 3 20.19 39.07 2.82
N THR A 4 19.90 38.37 1.73
CA THR A 4 18.59 37.69 1.59
C THR A 4 18.81 36.28 1.05
N GLY A 5 19.18 35.38 1.96
CA GLY A 5 19.06 33.94 1.73
C GLY A 5 17.58 33.57 1.78
N ALA A 6 17.05 33.06 0.68
CA ALA A 6 15.75 32.43 0.65
C ALA A 6 15.74 31.22 1.60
N PRO A 7 14.62 30.92 2.28
CA PRO A 7 14.53 29.71 3.07
C PRO A 7 14.54 28.51 2.11
N THR A 8 15.68 27.83 2.05
CA THR A 8 15.74 26.46 1.56
C THR A 8 14.98 25.62 2.58
N THR A 9 13.70 25.34 2.31
CA THR A 9 13.01 24.24 2.97
C THR A 9 13.72 22.96 2.52
N SER A 10 14.67 22.48 3.31
CA SER A 10 15.11 21.10 3.25
C SER A 10 13.85 20.22 3.26
N PRO A 11 13.74 19.18 2.41
CA PRO A 11 12.65 18.24 2.56
C PRO A 11 12.74 17.70 3.97
N THR A 12 11.74 18.03 4.81
CA THR A 12 11.57 17.43 6.12
C THR A 12 11.70 15.94 5.87
N THR A 13 12.69 15.31 6.50
CA THR A 13 12.87 13.86 6.44
C THR A 13 11.57 13.28 6.94
N GLY A 14 10.68 12.92 6.01
CA GLY A 14 9.30 12.57 6.31
C GLY A 14 9.34 11.39 7.25
N ASN A 15 8.68 11.50 8.39
CA ASN A 15 8.68 10.43 9.37
C ASN A 15 8.08 9.20 8.67
N LYS A 16 8.91 8.19 8.40
CA LYS A 16 8.47 6.99 7.70
C LYS A 16 7.79 6.04 8.68
N VAL A 17 6.72 5.43 8.21
CA VAL A 17 5.94 4.43 8.94
C VAL A 17 5.88 3.18 8.09
N THR A 18 6.27 2.06 8.68
CA THR A 18 6.22 0.76 8.03
C THR A 18 4.78 0.24 8.03
N VAL A 19 4.26 -0.01 6.83
CA VAL A 19 2.98 -0.67 6.59
C VAL A 19 3.23 -2.08 6.08
N LYS A 20 2.65 -3.08 6.75
CA LYS A 20 2.70 -4.48 6.31
C LYS A 20 1.50 -4.76 5.42
N VAL A 21 1.77 -5.22 4.20
CA VAL A 21 0.74 -5.71 3.27
C VAL A 21 0.69 -7.23 3.41
N VAL A 22 -0.49 -7.76 3.73
CA VAL A 22 -0.78 -9.18 3.81
C VAL A 22 -1.81 -9.52 2.74
N ILE A 23 -1.57 -10.57 1.96
CA ILE A 23 -2.50 -11.07 0.95
C ILE A 23 -2.58 -12.58 1.08
N GLU A 24 -3.80 -13.09 1.17
CA GLU A 24 -4.10 -14.51 1.20
C GLU A 24 -5.04 -14.86 0.06
N THR A 25 -4.80 -15.97 -0.62
CA THR A 25 -5.67 -16.46 -1.70
C THR A 25 -5.58 -17.97 -1.78
N PHE A 26 -6.69 -18.65 -2.06
CA PHE A 26 -6.70 -20.12 -2.18
C PHE A 26 -6.20 -20.60 -3.55
N HIS A 27 -6.30 -19.75 -4.58
CA HIS A 27 -5.82 -20.00 -5.93
C HIS A 27 -4.36 -19.56 -6.14
N ASP A 28 -3.96 -19.35 -7.40
CA ASP A 28 -2.60 -18.96 -7.75
C ASP A 28 -2.31 -17.53 -7.28
N PRO A 29 -1.44 -17.33 -6.26
CA PRO A 29 -1.11 -16.00 -5.76
C PRO A 29 -0.45 -15.14 -6.83
N GLN A 30 0.20 -15.74 -7.84
CA GLN A 30 0.78 -14.98 -8.93
C GLN A 30 -0.29 -14.31 -9.81
N GLN A 31 -1.57 -14.62 -9.69
CA GLN A 31 -2.62 -13.85 -10.38
C GLN A 31 -3.00 -12.55 -9.64
N VAL A 32 -2.56 -12.39 -8.40
CA VAL A 32 -2.85 -11.23 -7.55
C VAL A 32 -1.72 -10.20 -7.63
N THR A 33 -2.07 -8.98 -8.02
CA THR A 33 -1.16 -7.83 -8.06
C THR A 33 -1.73 -6.68 -7.25
N TRP A 34 -0.87 -5.87 -6.65
CA TRP A 34 -1.28 -4.76 -5.80
C TRP A 34 -0.41 -3.51 -6.03
N LYS A 35 -0.97 -2.35 -5.70
CA LYS A 35 -0.34 -1.03 -5.85
C LYS A 35 -0.76 -0.12 -4.71
N ILE A 36 0.20 0.61 -4.14
CA ILE A 36 -0.05 1.75 -3.25
C ILE A 36 0.27 3.02 -4.05
N LYS A 37 -0.63 4.01 -3.98
CA LYS A 37 -0.54 5.24 -4.77
C LYS A 37 -0.73 6.50 -3.93
N ILE A 38 -0.10 7.59 -4.36
CA ILE A 38 -0.47 8.97 -4.01
C ILE A 38 -1.01 9.63 -5.28
N GLY A 39 -2.29 10.00 -5.29
CA GLY A 39 -2.96 10.50 -6.49
C GLY A 39 -2.92 9.48 -7.64
N THR A 40 -2.16 9.80 -8.70
CA THR A 40 -1.95 8.95 -9.87
C THR A 40 -0.62 8.19 -9.85
N THR A 41 0.31 8.56 -8.97
CA THR A 41 1.67 8.01 -8.88
C THR A 41 1.68 6.73 -8.06
N ASN A 42 2.31 5.67 -8.57
CA ASN A 42 2.56 4.45 -7.80
C ASN A 42 3.78 4.69 -6.89
N VAL A 43 3.62 4.53 -5.58
CA VAL A 43 4.71 4.62 -4.60
C VAL A 43 5.27 3.23 -4.27
N ALA A 44 4.43 2.21 -4.30
CA ALA A 44 4.83 0.81 -4.17
C ALA A 44 3.93 -0.07 -5.03
N THR A 45 4.47 -1.18 -5.53
CA THR A 45 3.73 -2.17 -6.31
C THR A 45 4.30 -3.55 -6.04
N GLY A 46 3.46 -4.56 -6.12
CA GLY A 46 3.91 -5.94 -6.01
C GLY A 46 2.98 -6.94 -6.68
N ARG A 47 3.44 -8.18 -6.67
CA ARG A 47 2.72 -9.37 -7.12
C ARG A 47 2.87 -10.39 -6.02
N ALA A 48 1.76 -10.98 -5.58
CA ALA A 48 1.85 -12.05 -4.59
C ALA A 48 2.57 -13.25 -5.22
N ASN A 49 3.54 -13.82 -4.49
CA ASN A 49 4.38 -14.92 -4.96
C ASN A 49 4.48 -16.06 -3.94
N GLY A 50 3.58 -16.06 -2.95
CA GLY A 50 3.42 -17.07 -1.91
C GLY A 50 2.04 -16.90 -1.27
N ASN A 51 1.67 -17.83 -0.40
CA ASN A 51 0.42 -17.77 0.34
C ASN A 51 0.66 -18.28 1.79
N PRO A 52 0.50 -17.44 2.83
CA PRO A 52 0.26 -15.99 2.74
C PRO A 52 1.43 -15.26 2.06
N TYR A 53 1.13 -14.15 1.39
CA TYR A 53 2.11 -13.19 0.91
C TYR A 53 2.20 -12.03 1.89
N GLU A 54 3.40 -11.72 2.37
CA GLU A 54 3.66 -10.63 3.30
C GLU A 54 4.83 -9.76 2.83
N ILE A 55 4.68 -8.44 2.90
CA ILE A 55 5.75 -7.48 2.63
C ILE A 55 5.59 -6.20 3.45
N ASN A 56 6.72 -5.63 3.87
CA ASN A 56 6.76 -4.34 4.56
C ASN A 56 7.09 -3.22 3.56
N VAL A 57 6.34 -2.11 3.65
CA VAL A 57 6.50 -0.93 2.80
C VAL A 57 6.59 0.32 3.69
N ASP A 58 7.64 1.11 3.53
CA ASP A 58 7.79 2.36 4.28
C ASP A 58 7.08 3.52 3.57
N LEU A 59 6.10 4.11 4.25
CA LEU A 59 5.26 5.20 3.75
C LEU A 59 5.43 6.47 4.59
N ASP A 60 5.12 7.63 4.03
CA ASP A 60 5.19 8.91 4.74
C ASP A 60 4.01 9.04 5.72
N ALA A 61 4.31 9.26 7.01
CA ALA A 61 3.30 9.49 8.03
C ALA A 61 2.41 10.70 7.70
N GLY A 62 1.13 10.61 8.06
CA GLY A 62 0.14 11.65 7.87
C GLY A 62 -0.38 11.76 6.44
N THR A 63 0.14 10.98 5.50
CA THR A 63 -0.23 11.01 4.07
C THR A 63 -1.39 10.04 3.79
N GLU A 64 -2.32 10.48 2.94
CA GLU A 64 -3.40 9.64 2.42
C GLU A 64 -2.92 8.89 1.18
N TYR A 65 -3.15 7.58 1.18
CA TYR A 65 -2.77 6.66 0.12
C TYR A 65 -4.00 5.94 -0.43
N LYS A 66 -3.84 5.43 -1.65
CA LYS A 66 -4.81 4.56 -2.31
C LYS A 66 -4.19 3.19 -2.52
N PHE A 67 -4.75 2.17 -1.90
CA PHE A 67 -4.45 0.77 -2.20
C PHE A 67 -5.33 0.29 -3.34
N VAL A 68 -4.73 -0.42 -4.29
CA VAL A 68 -5.42 -1.06 -5.41
C VAL A 68 -4.93 -2.49 -5.46
N ILE A 69 -5.84 -3.45 -5.32
CA ILE A 69 -5.57 -4.87 -5.52
C ILE A 69 -6.33 -5.35 -6.76
N ILE A 70 -5.69 -6.21 -7.52
CA ILE A 70 -6.22 -6.80 -8.74
C ILE A 70 -5.97 -8.29 -8.66
N ASP A 71 -7.05 -9.05 -8.61
CA ASP A 71 -7.03 -10.49 -8.69
C ASP A 71 -7.50 -10.91 -10.09
N ASN A 72 -6.62 -11.54 -10.87
CA ASN A 72 -6.98 -12.07 -12.18
C ASN A 72 -7.51 -13.51 -12.14
N ASN A 73 -7.67 -14.09 -10.95
CA ASN A 73 -8.40 -15.33 -10.78
C ASN A 73 -9.88 -15.14 -11.17
N THR A 74 -10.52 -16.24 -11.56
CA THR A 74 -11.94 -16.26 -11.96
C THR A 74 -12.89 -16.40 -10.78
N VAL A 75 -12.37 -16.73 -9.61
CA VAL A 75 -13.12 -16.90 -8.38
C VAL A 75 -12.77 -15.78 -7.41
N LYS A 76 -13.68 -15.51 -6.48
CA LYS A 76 -13.49 -14.51 -5.44
C LYS A 76 -13.02 -15.21 -4.17
N ASP A 77 -11.72 -15.24 -3.97
CA ASP A 77 -11.12 -16.00 -2.86
C ASP A 77 -9.90 -15.29 -2.26
N THR A 78 -9.63 -14.06 -2.70
CA THR A 78 -8.51 -13.26 -2.20
C THR A 78 -8.96 -12.38 -1.05
N PHE A 79 -8.22 -12.48 0.04
CA PHE A 79 -8.27 -11.62 1.22
C PHE A 79 -7.01 -10.76 1.27
N TYR A 80 -7.12 -9.53 1.78
CA TYR A 80 -5.97 -8.70 2.05
C TYR A 80 -6.17 -7.80 3.27
N GLU A 81 -5.05 -7.43 3.90
CA GLU A 81 -5.00 -6.45 4.97
C GLU A 81 -3.75 -5.58 4.84
N LEU A 82 -3.88 -4.31 5.23
CA LEU A 82 -2.74 -3.42 5.46
C LEU A 82 -2.67 -3.09 6.95
N TRP A 83 -1.52 -3.34 7.55
CA TRP A 83 -1.27 -3.15 8.97
C TRP A 83 -0.25 -2.05 9.22
N ARG A 84 -0.45 -1.26 10.27
CA ARG A 84 0.57 -0.36 10.85
C ARG A 84 0.83 -0.78 12.29
N GLY A 85 1.95 -1.48 12.51
CA GLY A 85 2.20 -2.09 13.81
C GLY A 85 1.11 -3.12 14.13
N GLY A 86 0.28 -2.83 15.14
CA GLY A 86 -0.85 -3.68 15.54
C GLY A 86 -2.23 -3.22 15.04
N ASP A 87 -2.30 -2.10 14.31
CA ASP A 87 -3.57 -1.55 13.79
C ASP A 87 -3.81 -2.01 12.35
N VAL A 88 -5.01 -2.51 12.05
CA VAL A 88 -5.47 -2.69 10.67
C VAL A 88 -5.91 -1.34 10.11
N LEU A 89 -5.28 -0.91 9.01
CA LEU A 89 -5.62 0.33 8.31
C LEU A 89 -6.80 0.12 7.37
N ILE A 90 -6.74 -0.95 6.58
CA ILE A 90 -7.77 -1.39 5.64
C ILE A 90 -7.70 -2.90 5.48
N ASP A 91 -8.84 -3.47 5.12
CA ASP A 91 -9.02 -4.87 4.80
C ASP A 91 -10.03 -5.02 3.65
N GLY A 92 -10.02 -6.21 3.04
CA GLY A 92 -11.03 -6.59 2.06
C GLY A 92 -10.97 -8.07 1.70
N ASP A 93 -12.14 -8.62 1.41
CA ASP A 93 -12.40 -9.99 1.02
C ASP A 93 -13.47 -10.04 -0.10
N ASP A 94 -13.64 -11.21 -0.72
CA ASP A 94 -14.67 -11.52 -1.72
C ASP A 94 -14.88 -10.44 -2.82
N PHE A 95 -13.82 -9.71 -3.16
CA PHE A 95 -13.89 -8.72 -4.22
C PHE A 95 -13.83 -9.42 -5.58
N GLY A 96 -14.38 -8.79 -6.61
CA GLY A 96 -14.27 -9.30 -7.99
C GLY A 96 -12.84 -9.18 -8.51
N ARG A 97 -12.67 -8.82 -9.78
CA ARG A 97 -11.34 -8.68 -10.36
C ARG A 97 -10.45 -7.61 -9.69
N ARG A 98 -11.05 -6.62 -9.03
CA ARG A 98 -10.35 -5.44 -8.53
C ARG A 98 -11.07 -4.83 -7.35
N ASP A 99 -10.29 -4.41 -6.35
CA ASP A 99 -10.75 -3.56 -5.25
C ASP A 99 -9.84 -2.35 -5.04
N ILE A 100 -10.39 -1.30 -4.45
CA ILE A 100 -9.72 -0.02 -4.21
C ILE A 100 -10.14 0.53 -2.85
N LYS A 101 -9.16 0.84 -2.00
CA LYS A 101 -9.39 1.47 -0.70
C LYS A 101 -8.49 2.67 -0.50
N MET A 102 -9.00 3.68 0.19
CA MET A 102 -8.22 4.81 0.65
C MET A 102 -7.83 4.55 2.11
N PHE A 103 -6.62 4.92 2.50
CA PHE A 103 -6.14 4.77 3.87
C PHE A 103 -5.15 5.88 4.21
N ARG A 104 -5.04 6.21 5.51
CA ARG A 104 -4.08 7.20 6.00
C ARG A 104 -3.10 6.51 6.94
N VAL A 105 -1.82 6.86 6.80
CA VAL A 105 -0.72 6.30 7.58
C VAL A 105 -0.39 7.18 8.77
#